data_AF-A0A7Y0L5D1-F1
#
_entry.id   AF-A0A7Y0L5D1-F1
#
_cell.length_a   1.000
_cell.length_b   1.000
_cell.length_c   1.000
_cell.angle_alpha   90.00
_cell.angle_beta   90.00
_cell.angle_gamma   90.00
#
_symmetry.space_group_name_H-M   'P 1'
#
loop_
_entity.id
_entity.type
_entity.pdbx_description
1 polymer ?
#
loop_
_entity_poly.entity_id
_entity_poly.type
_entity_poly.pdbx_seq_one_letter_code
_entity_poly.pdbx_strand_id
1 'polypeptide(L)'
;MRATDAAYTVLKEQGQPMDVQDLLDETLLRLGIDREPKVAARIYTDINLDSRFQYRGGSMWGLKDWQPRAPGRHGATGRDRGGYDDDDAEDLEEDDG
;
A
#
# COMPACT_ATOMS: atom_id res chain seq x y z
N MET A 1 -15.83 -2.80 14.93
CA MET A 1 -14.81 -2.05 14.16
C MET A 1 -13.89 -3.07 13.52
N ARG A 2 -13.53 -2.95 12.23
CA ARG A 2 -12.54 -3.85 11.62
C ARG A 2 -11.13 -3.41 12.03
N ALA A 3 -10.18 -4.34 12.05
CA ALA A 3 -8.79 -4.01 12.40
C ALA A 3 -8.17 -2.95 11.48
N THR A 4 -8.48 -2.99 10.18
CA THR A 4 -8.03 -1.98 9.23
C THR A 4 -8.66 -0.60 9.48
N ASP A 5 -9.89 -0.53 9.99
CA ASP A 5 -10.50 0.76 10.34
C ASP A 5 -9.89 1.35 11.62
N ALA A 6 -9.53 0.49 12.58
CA ALA A 6 -8.81 0.90 13.78
C ALA A 6 -7.40 1.43 13.40
N ALA A 7 -6.63 0.65 12.63
CA ALA A 7 -5.31 1.06 12.14
C ALA A 7 -5.36 2.35 11.29
N TYR A 8 -6.39 2.49 10.45
CA TYR A 8 -6.60 3.70 9.67
C TYR A 8 -6.82 4.92 10.57
N THR A 9 -7.62 4.76 11.63
CA THR A 9 -7.88 5.85 12.58
C THR A 9 -6.62 6.21 13.37
N VAL A 10 -5.82 5.22 13.79
CA VAL A 10 -4.51 5.43 14.45
C VAL A 10 -3.60 6.30 13.58
N LEU A 11 -3.38 5.90 12.32
CA LEU A 11 -2.53 6.70 11.43
C LEU A 11 -3.14 8.08 11.17
N LYS A 12 -4.45 8.17 10.94
CA LYS A 12 -5.12 9.44 10.66
C LYS A 12 -4.95 10.45 11.80
N GLU A 13 -4.99 10.00 13.06
CA GLU A 13 -4.75 10.83 14.24
C GLU A 13 -3.27 11.16 14.41
N GLN A 14 -2.37 10.22 14.12
CA GLN A 14 -0.93 10.44 14.18
C GLN A 14 -0.43 11.46 13.13
N GLY A 15 -1.03 11.47 11.93
CA GLY A 15 -0.71 12.43 10.86
C GLY A 15 0.64 12.24 10.16
N GLN A 16 1.42 11.22 10.54
CA GLN A 16 2.73 10.91 9.97
C GLN A 16 2.96 9.39 9.95
N PRO A 17 3.89 8.88 9.13
CA PRO A 17 4.19 7.45 9.09
C PRO A 17 4.59 6.90 10.46
N MET A 18 4.21 5.66 10.74
CA MET A 18 4.48 4.94 11.99
C MET A 18 5.17 3.61 11.69
N ASP A 19 6.03 3.12 12.60
CA ASP A 19 6.58 1.78 12.49
C ASP A 19 5.47 0.74 12.55
N VAL A 20 5.60 -0.35 11.81
CA VAL A 20 4.58 -1.39 11.74
C VAL A 20 4.31 -2.05 13.11
N GLN A 21 5.31 -2.20 13.97
CA GLN A 21 5.12 -2.79 15.29
C GLN A 21 4.28 -1.85 16.17
N ASP A 22 4.62 -0.57 16.19
CA ASP A 22 3.87 0.45 16.92
C ASP A 22 2.44 0.56 16.39
N LEU A 23 2.26 0.52 15.06
CA LEU A 23 0.94 0.55 14.44
C LEU A 23 0.08 -0.66 14.85
N LEU A 24 0.67 -1.86 14.91
CA LEU A 24 -0.04 -3.05 15.37
C LEU A 24 -0.43 -2.93 16.85
N ASP A 25 0.47 -2.41 17.69
CA ASP A 25 0.24 -2.27 19.12
C ASP A 25 -0.85 -1.25 19.43
N GLU A 26 -0.82 -0.08 18.78
CA GLU A 26 -1.87 0.93 18.88
C GLU A 26 -3.21 0.44 18.33
N THR A 27 -3.19 -0.35 17.24
CA THR A 27 -4.40 -0.96 16.69
C THR A 27 -5.03 -1.94 17.66
N LEU A 28 -4.22 -2.80 18.29
CA LEU A 28 -4.66 -3.78 19.29
C LEU A 28 -5.22 -3.09 20.54
N LEU A 29 -4.51 -2.07 21.05
CA LEU A 29 -4.94 -1.25 22.17
C LEU A 29 -6.31 -0.64 21.90
N ARG A 30 -6.53 -0.12 20.69
CA ARG A 30 -7.79 0.50 20.29
C ARG A 30 -8.93 -0.50 20.12
N LEU A 31 -8.62 -1.74 19.75
CA LEU A 31 -9.59 -2.83 19.70
C LEU A 31 -9.87 -3.44 21.09
N GLY A 32 -9.06 -3.11 22.11
CA GLY A 32 -9.14 -3.71 23.44
C GLY A 32 -8.75 -5.19 23.45
N ILE A 33 -7.81 -5.59 22.60
CA ILE A 33 -7.37 -6.98 22.43
C ILE A 33 -5.91 -7.10 22.87
N ASP A 34 -5.61 -8.14 23.64
CA ASP A 34 -4.24 -8.45 24.03
C ASP A 34 -3.37 -8.83 22.83
N ARG A 35 -2.07 -8.56 22.96
CA ARG A 35 -1.10 -8.84 21.90
C ARG A 35 -0.78 -10.33 21.81
N GLU A 36 -1.53 -11.05 20.99
CA GLU A 36 -1.23 -12.43 20.61
C GLU A 36 -0.58 -12.50 19.21
N PRO A 37 0.45 -13.35 18.99
CA PRO A 37 1.16 -13.43 17.70
C PRO A 37 0.25 -13.73 16.50
N LYS A 38 -0.75 -14.59 16.68
CA LYS A 38 -1.71 -14.94 15.61
C LYS A 38 -2.61 -13.76 15.24
N VAL A 39 -3.03 -12.98 16.24
CA VAL A 39 -3.87 -11.79 16.04
C VAL A 39 -3.05 -10.71 15.35
N ALA A 40 -1.84 -10.43 15.83
CA ALA A 40 -0.94 -9.45 15.22
C ALA A 40 -0.63 -9.79 13.74
N ALA A 41 -0.33 -11.06 13.43
CA ALA A 41 -0.10 -11.52 12.06
C ALA A 41 -1.34 -11.35 11.17
N ARG A 42 -2.54 -11.59 11.72
CA ARG A 42 -3.79 -11.37 10.99
C ARG A 42 -4.02 -9.90 10.68
N ILE A 43 -3.85 -9.02 11.66
CA ILE A 43 -3.99 -7.57 11.48
C ILE A 43 -2.96 -7.06 10.46
N TYR A 44 -1.71 -7.49 10.57
CA TYR A 44 -0.67 -7.13 9.60
C TYR A 44 -1.06 -7.55 8.18
N THR A 45 -1.58 -8.76 8.00
CA THR A 45 -2.07 -9.24 6.69
C THR A 45 -3.23 -8.37 6.20
N ASP A 46 -4.19 -8.06 7.06
CA ASP A 46 -5.34 -7.23 6.70
C ASP A 46 -4.89 -5.80 6.30
N ILE A 47 -3.89 -5.21 6.97
CA ILE A 47 -3.29 -3.91 6.61
C ILE A 47 -2.60 -3.99 5.25
N ASN A 48 -1.81 -5.04 4.98
CA ASN A 48 -1.10 -5.21 3.71
C ASN A 48 -2.05 -5.34 2.50
N LEU A 49 -3.24 -5.92 2.71
CA LEU A 49 -4.25 -6.09 1.67
C LEU A 49 -5.14 -4.85 1.48
N ASP A 50 -5.08 -3.88 2.40
CA ASP A 50 -5.94 -2.70 2.37
C ASP A 50 -5.27 -1.56 1.59
N SER A 51 -5.89 -1.18 0.48
CA SER A 51 -5.33 -0.21 -0.48
C SER A 51 -5.20 1.21 0.06
N ARG A 52 -5.80 1.53 1.23
CA ARG A 52 -5.68 2.85 1.90
C ARG A 52 -4.30 3.07 2.50
N PHE A 53 -3.61 1.99 2.87
CA PHE A 53 -2.30 2.04 3.47
C PHE A 53 -1.20 2.06 2.40
N GLN A 54 -0.07 2.66 2.74
CA GLN A 54 1.12 2.70 1.89
C GLN A 54 2.37 2.47 2.71
N TYR A 55 3.25 1.60 2.22
CA TYR A 55 4.59 1.44 2.75
C TYR A 55 5.45 2.67 2.41
N ARG A 56 6.24 3.15 3.39
CA ARG A 56 7.07 4.37 3.27
C ARG A 56 8.56 4.10 3.40
N GLY A 57 8.97 2.83 3.48
CA GLY A 57 10.37 2.43 3.68
C GLY A 57 10.71 2.20 5.16
N GLY A 58 11.68 1.33 5.43
CA GLY A 58 12.19 1.07 6.78
C GLY A 58 11.12 0.68 7.81
N SER A 59 10.21 -0.24 7.46
CA SER A 59 9.08 -0.66 8.30
C SER A 59 8.02 0.42 8.59
N MET A 60 8.13 1.60 7.98
CA MET A 60 7.18 2.69 8.18
C MET A 60 5.96 2.56 7.28
N TRP A 61 4.78 2.79 7.84
CA TRP A 61 3.49 2.75 7.15
C TRP A 61 2.73 4.05 7.32
N GLY A 62 2.02 4.46 6.27
CA GLY A 62 1.22 5.68 6.26
C GLY A 62 -0.06 5.54 5.45
N LEU A 63 -0.82 6.62 5.36
CA LEU A 63 -2.05 6.69 4.56
C LEU A 63 -1.79 7.29 3.18
N LYS A 64 -2.44 6.74 2.14
CA LYS A 64 -2.41 7.33 0.80
C LYS A 64 -3.11 8.69 0.74
N ASP A 65 -4.11 8.90 1.58
CA ASP A 65 -4.89 10.13 1.67
C ASP A 65 -4.07 11.37 2.08
N TRP A 66 -2.86 11.18 2.63
CA TRP A 66 -1.95 12.29 2.93
C TRP A 66 -1.31 12.91 1.68
N GLN A 67 -1.39 12.25 0.53
CA GLN A 67 -0.91 12.84 -0.71
C GLN A 67 -1.95 13.84 -1.23
N PRO A 68 -1.54 15.07 -1.60
CA PRO A 68 -2.45 15.97 -2.29
C PRO A 68 -2.97 15.27 -3.54
N ARG A 69 -4.30 15.20 -3.69
CA ARG A 69 -4.93 14.63 -4.90
C ARG A 69 -4.35 15.38 -6.10
N ALA A 70 -3.57 14.68 -6.91
CA ALA A 70 -3.14 15.24 -8.19
C ALA A 70 -4.40 15.74 -8.92
N PRO A 71 -4.38 16.95 -9.51
CA PRO A 71 -5.53 17.45 -10.25
C PRO A 71 -5.87 16.39 -11.30
N GLY A 72 -7.10 15.87 -11.22
CA GLY A 72 -7.54 14.78 -12.07
C GLY A 72 -7.28 15.14 -13.52
N ARG A 73 -6.59 14.25 -14.26
CA ARG A 73 -6.64 14.29 -15.71
C ARG A 73 -8.10 14.05 -16.10
N HIS A 74 -8.88 15.11 -16.20
CA HIS A 74 -10.15 15.09 -16.92
C HIS A 74 -9.84 14.57 -18.31
N GLY A 75 -10.55 13.52 -18.73
CA GLY A 75 -10.33 12.88 -20.01
C GLY A 75 -10.37 13.90 -21.14
N ALA A 76 -9.25 14.01 -21.85
CA ALA A 76 -9.19 14.61 -23.17
C ALA A 76 -8.94 13.46 -24.15
N THR A 77 -10.00 13.09 -24.85
CA THR A 77 -9.92 12.40 -26.12
C THR A 77 -9.12 13.25 -27.11
N GLY A 78 -8.16 12.64 -27.81
CA GLY A 78 -7.70 13.15 -29.10
C GLY A 78 -6.22 13.55 -29.23
N ARG A 79 -5.51 12.71 -30.01
CA ARG A 79 -4.40 12.97 -30.94
C ARG A 79 -2.95 13.07 -30.42
N ASP A 80 -2.22 11.99 -30.75
CA ASP A 80 -1.12 11.99 -31.73
C ASP A 80 0.23 12.61 -31.29
N ARG A 81 1.18 11.73 -30.93
CA ARG A 81 2.48 11.46 -31.60
C ARG A 81 3.65 11.22 -30.62
N GLY A 82 4.41 10.16 -30.90
CA GLY A 82 5.76 9.87 -30.39
C GLY A 82 5.75 8.84 -29.26
N GLY A 83 6.06 7.56 -29.45
CA GLY A 83 7.09 6.98 -30.31
C GLY A 83 8.09 6.30 -29.40
N TYR A 84 7.82 5.04 -29.04
CA TYR A 84 8.81 4.12 -28.49
C TYR A 84 8.71 2.85 -29.34
N ASP A 85 9.77 2.62 -30.11
CA ASP A 85 10.09 1.41 -30.86
C ASP A 85 9.73 0.16 -30.05
N ASP A 86 8.92 -0.69 -30.65
CA ASP A 86 8.75 -2.09 -30.31
C ASP A 86 9.66 -2.87 -31.25
N ASP A 87 10.96 -2.85 -30.95
CA ASP A 87 11.99 -3.69 -31.59
C ASP A 87 12.78 -4.37 -30.45
N ASP A 88 12.18 -5.39 -29.85
CA ASP A 88 12.91 -6.47 -29.19
C ASP A 88 12.07 -7.75 -29.32
N ALA A 89 11.82 -8.08 -30.58
CA ALA A 89 11.31 -9.37 -31.00
C ALA A 89 12.50 -10.33 -31.14
N GLU A 90 12.46 -11.37 -30.30
CA GLU A 90 13.01 -12.71 -30.55
C GLU A 90 14.53 -12.91 -30.47
N ASP A 91 14.96 -13.53 -29.37
CA ASP A 91 16.00 -14.55 -29.41
C ASP A 91 15.59 -15.73 -28.52
N LEU A 92 14.78 -16.64 -29.09
CA LEU A 92 14.62 -17.99 -28.58
C LEU A 92 15.60 -18.86 -29.36
N GLU A 93 16.80 -19.06 -28.80
CA GLU A 93 17.78 -19.97 -29.39
C GLU A 93 17.24 -21.40 -29.49
N GLU A 94 17.46 -21.98 -30.66
CA GLU A 94 17.07 -23.30 -31.14
C GLU A 94 17.75 -24.44 -30.35
N ASP A 95 16.97 -25.43 -29.90
CA ASP A 95 17.45 -26.73 -29.41
C ASP A 95 17.42 -27.73 -30.60
N ASP A 96 18.58 -27.99 -31.20
CA ASP A 96 18.81 -29.10 -32.15
C ASP A 96 19.65 -30.18 -31.46
N GLY A 97 19.08 -31.37 -31.32
CA GLY A 97 19.70 -32.56 -30.72
C GLY A 97 18.78 -33.77 -30.62
#